data_AF-A0A349DR33-F1
#
_entry.id   AF-A0A349DR33-F1
#
_cell.length_a   1.000
_cell.length_b   1.000
_cell.length_c   1.000
_cell.angle_alpha   90.00
_cell.angle_beta   90.00
_cell.angle_gamma   90.00
#
_symmetry.space_group_name_H-M   'P 1'
#
loop_
_entity.id
_entity.type
_entity.pdbx_description
1 polymer ?
#
loop_
_entity_poly.entity_id
_entity_poly.type
_entity_poly.pdbx_seq_one_letter_code
_entity_poly.pdbx_strand_id
1 'polypeptide(L)'
;MFRFFQQVLQALSRLDQQGRLDLYFSDEASFHFNPQSMYGWQPPRQSYHLPSHILGFVKRDLNNTFYEYEQAMNAEMFELLLEDFIQKHKKDKPLVIVLDRAAFHYNERIRTRIKEWRNRQIYLQFLPAYSPELNIIEVVWKHCKHRWLSFKD
;
A
#
# COMPACT_ATOMS: atom_id res chain seq x y z
N MET A 1 -15.12 16.17 7.87
CA MET A 1 -14.03 15.79 6.94
C MET A 1 -14.05 14.28 6.64
N PHE A 2 -14.09 13.40 7.64
CA PHE A 2 -14.16 11.94 7.44
C PHE A 2 -15.28 11.44 6.49
N ARG A 3 -16.53 11.83 6.73
CA ARG A 3 -17.68 11.44 5.88
C ARG A 3 -17.54 11.83 4.40
N PHE A 4 -16.87 12.95 4.13
CA PHE A 4 -16.60 13.39 2.77
C PHE A 4 -15.67 12.41 2.04
N PHE A 5 -14.59 11.98 2.69
CA PHE A 5 -13.69 10.99 2.11
C PHE A 5 -14.36 9.63 1.91
N GLN A 6 -15.24 9.21 2.82
CA GLN A 6 -16.05 8.01 2.63
C GLN A 6 -16.90 8.10 1.35
N GLN A 7 -17.55 9.24 1.11
CA GLN A 7 -18.35 9.45 -0.10
C GLN A 7 -17.47 9.44 -1.37
N VAL A 8 -16.30 10.07 -1.33
CA VAL A 8 -15.34 10.05 -2.44
C VAL A 8 -14.90 8.61 -2.74
N LEU A 9 -14.48 7.85 -1.73
CA LEU A 9 -14.06 6.46 -1.92
C LEU A 9 -15.20 5.56 -2.40
N GLN A 10 -16.43 5.81 -1.94
CA GLN A 10 -17.61 5.10 -2.46
C GLN A 10 -17.86 5.42 -3.93
N ALA A 11 -17.73 6.68 -4.34
CA ALA A 11 -17.86 7.08 -5.73
C ALA A 11 -16.76 6.44 -6.61
N LEU A 12 -15.50 6.48 -6.17
CA LEU A 12 -14.38 5.84 -6.86
C LEU A 12 -14.58 4.33 -6.97
N SER A 13 -15.01 3.68 -5.88
CA SER A 13 -15.28 2.24 -5.85
C SER A 13 -16.41 1.85 -6.81
N ARG A 14 -17.43 2.70 -6.97
CA ARG A 14 -18.49 2.46 -7.97
C ARG A 14 -17.97 2.57 -9.40
N LEU A 15 -17.10 3.54 -9.67
CA LEU A 15 -16.49 3.71 -10.99
C LEU A 15 -15.55 2.54 -11.33
N ASP A 16 -14.81 2.05 -10.35
CA ASP A 16 -13.99 0.84 -10.46
C ASP A 16 -14.83 -0.40 -10.79
N GLN A 17 -15.94 -0.60 -10.07
CA GLN A 17 -16.89 -1.69 -10.36
C GLN A 17 -17.54 -1.60 -11.74
N GLN A 18 -17.75 -0.38 -12.24
CA GLN A 18 -18.23 -0.14 -13.61
C GLN A 18 -17.13 -0.29 -14.67
N GLY A 19 -15.88 -0.55 -14.26
CA GLY A 19 -14.73 -0.68 -15.15
C GLY A 19 -14.33 0.63 -15.82
N ARG A 20 -14.67 1.79 -15.23
CA ARG A 20 -14.38 3.13 -15.76
C ARG A 20 -13.03 3.69 -15.31
N LEU A 21 -12.48 3.16 -14.22
CA LEU A 21 -11.15 3.44 -13.69
C LEU A 21 -10.64 2.19 -12.97
N ASP A 22 -9.36 2.16 -12.62
CA ASP A 22 -8.80 1.17 -11.72
C ASP A 22 -8.46 1.82 -10.38
N LEU A 23 -9.02 1.29 -9.29
CA LEU A 23 -8.83 1.80 -7.94
C LEU A 23 -7.93 0.87 -7.11
N TYR A 24 -6.75 1.36 -6.75
CA TYR A 24 -5.80 0.66 -5.89
C TYR A 24 -5.67 1.36 -4.53
N PHE A 25 -5.44 0.57 -3.49
CA PHE A 25 -5.14 0.99 -2.13
C PHE A 25 -3.70 0.62 -1.83
N SER A 26 -2.90 1.57 -1.38
CA SER A 26 -1.49 1.37 -1.13
C SER A 26 -1.09 1.83 0.26
N ASP A 27 -0.16 1.07 0.85
CA ASP A 27 0.38 1.25 2.19
C ASP A 27 1.61 0.35 2.37
N GLU A 28 2.42 0.69 3.35
CA GLU A 28 3.60 -0.04 3.76
C GLU A 28 3.35 -0.89 5.02
N ALA A 29 3.81 -2.13 5.00
CA ALA A 29 3.84 -2.98 6.19
C ALA A 29 5.25 -3.52 6.45
N SER A 30 5.70 -3.33 7.69
CA SER A 30 6.86 -4.02 8.22
C SER A 30 6.46 -5.35 8.86
N PHE A 31 7.24 -6.37 8.56
CA PHE A 31 7.06 -7.73 9.02
C PHE A 31 8.32 -8.12 9.81
N HIS A 32 8.17 -8.30 11.13
CA HIS A 32 9.27 -8.62 12.06
C HIS A 32 9.05 -9.99 12.72
N PHE A 33 10.15 -10.70 13.03
CA PHE A 33 10.12 -11.99 13.72
C PHE A 33 9.60 -11.93 15.16
N ASN A 34 9.73 -10.78 15.84
CA ASN A 34 9.23 -10.59 17.20
C ASN A 34 7.88 -9.85 17.15
N PRO A 35 6.74 -10.54 17.03
CA PRO A 35 5.46 -9.88 17.28
C PRO A 35 5.48 -9.45 18.74
N GLN A 36 4.98 -8.26 19.05
CA GLN A 36 4.84 -7.77 20.43
C GLN A 36 3.92 -8.67 21.31
N SER A 37 3.47 -9.84 20.83
CA SER A 37 2.51 -10.70 21.52
C SER A 37 2.53 -12.19 21.14
N MET A 38 3.59 -12.76 20.55
CA MET A 38 3.66 -14.22 20.35
C MET A 38 4.97 -14.83 20.86
N TYR A 39 4.85 -15.95 21.58
CA TYR A 39 5.96 -16.76 22.07
C TYR A 39 6.34 -17.80 21.01
N GLY A 40 7.63 -17.93 20.71
CA GLY A 40 8.16 -18.97 19.83
C GLY A 40 9.53 -19.42 20.32
N TRP A 41 9.79 -20.73 20.28
CA TRP A 41 11.10 -21.29 20.62
C TRP A 41 12.04 -21.23 19.40
N GLN A 42 13.30 -20.86 19.62
CA GLN A 42 14.33 -20.79 18.59
C GLN A 42 15.60 -21.52 19.06
N PRO A 43 16.27 -22.30 18.18
CA PRO A 43 17.53 -22.93 18.53
C PRO A 43 18.60 -21.90 18.90
N PRO A 44 19.43 -22.16 19.93
CA PRO A 44 20.57 -21.32 20.24
C PRO A 44 21.50 -21.18 19.03
N ARG A 45 21.96 -19.94 18.74
CA ARG A 45 22.93 -19.60 17.68
C ARG A 45 22.44 -19.61 16.22
N GLN A 46 21.14 -19.75 15.98
CA GLN A 46 20.58 -19.53 14.65
C GLN A 46 19.90 -18.17 14.61
N SER A 47 20.35 -17.25 13.75
CA SER A 47 19.68 -15.96 13.50
C SER A 47 18.98 -16.02 12.15
N TYR A 48 17.65 -15.90 12.14
CA TYR A 48 16.91 -15.69 10.90
C TYR A 48 16.79 -14.18 10.67
N HIS A 49 17.33 -13.67 9.57
CA HIS A 49 17.18 -12.28 9.16
C HIS A 49 15.87 -12.12 8.39
N LEU A 50 14.90 -11.37 8.94
CA LEU A 50 13.79 -10.81 8.16
C LEU A 50 13.29 -9.50 8.78
N PRO A 51 13.83 -8.34 8.36
CA PRO A 51 13.02 -7.16 8.17
C PRO A 51 12.71 -7.06 6.68
N SER A 52 11.63 -7.72 6.25
CA SER A 52 11.07 -7.48 4.93
C SER A 52 10.03 -6.39 5.09
N HIS A 53 10.32 -5.20 4.56
CA HIS A 53 9.30 -4.20 4.39
C HIS A 53 8.58 -4.47 3.08
N ILE A 54 7.25 -4.36 3.10
CA ILE A 54 6.43 -4.65 1.94
C ILE A 54 5.60 -3.40 1.62
N LEU A 55 5.74 -2.90 0.38
CA LEU A 55 4.82 -1.94 -0.19
C LEU A 55 3.78 -2.71 -0.99
N GLY A 56 2.51 -2.55 -0.65
CA GLY A 56 1.42 -3.21 -1.37
C GLY A 56 0.60 -2.24 -2.19
N PHE A 57 0.08 -2.74 -3.31
CA PHE A 57 -0.96 -2.12 -4.11
C PHE A 57 -2.09 -3.15 -4.22
N VAL A 58 -3.17 -2.90 -3.49
CA VAL A 58 -4.28 -3.84 -3.35
C VAL A 58 -5.53 -3.30 -4.03
N LYS A 59 -6.19 -4.16 -4.79
CA LYS A 59 -7.49 -3.89 -5.40
C LYS A 59 -8.56 -4.77 -4.75
N ARG A 60 -9.81 -4.32 -4.77
CA ARG A 60 -10.94 -5.08 -4.19
C ARG A 60 -11.20 -6.42 -4.89
N ASP A 61 -10.78 -6.56 -6.15
CA ASP A 61 -10.88 -7.78 -6.95
C ASP A 61 -9.70 -8.76 -6.73
N LEU A 62 -8.84 -8.48 -5.74
CA LEU A 62 -7.66 -9.25 -5.37
C LEU A 62 -6.52 -9.27 -6.40
N ASN A 63 -6.58 -8.43 -7.44
CA ASN A 63 -5.46 -8.21 -8.35
C ASN A 63 -4.40 -7.31 -7.67
N ASN A 64 -3.60 -7.91 -6.80
CA ASN A 64 -2.68 -7.22 -5.91
C ASN A 64 -1.22 -7.33 -6.37
N THR A 65 -0.45 -6.26 -6.19
CA THR A 65 0.99 -6.23 -6.44
C THR A 65 1.72 -5.89 -5.15
N PHE A 66 2.79 -6.62 -4.84
CA PHE A 66 3.60 -6.41 -3.63
C PHE A 66 5.07 -6.26 -4.00
N TYR A 67 5.74 -5.34 -3.31
CA TYR A 67 7.16 -5.06 -3.46
C TYR A 67 7.85 -5.24 -2.12
N GLU A 68 8.83 -6.13 -2.08
CA GLU A 68 9.71 -6.30 -0.92
C GLU A 68 10.91 -5.37 -1.03
N TYR A 69 11.29 -4.76 0.09
CA TYR A 69 12.47 -3.92 0.21
C TYR A 69 13.07 -4.00 1.62
N GLU A 70 14.38 -3.81 1.73
CA GLU A 70 15.11 -3.96 3.00
C GLU A 70 15.44 -2.62 3.68
N GLN A 71 15.42 -1.53 2.93
CA GLN A 71 15.85 -0.20 3.38
C GLN A 71 14.67 0.59 3.97
N ALA A 72 14.95 1.64 4.76
CA ALA A 72 13.88 2.51 5.25
C ALA A 72 13.15 3.20 4.08
N MET A 73 11.81 3.25 4.14
CA MET A 73 11.02 3.91 3.10
C MET A 73 11.35 5.40 3.03
N ASN A 74 11.73 5.86 1.84
CA ASN A 74 11.92 7.27 1.53
C ASN A 74 11.18 7.60 0.23
N ALA A 75 11.05 8.89 -0.08
CA ALA A 75 10.28 9.31 -1.24
C ALA A 75 10.87 8.87 -2.59
N GLU A 76 12.18 8.67 -2.67
CA GLU A 76 12.84 8.20 -3.90
C GLU A 76 12.52 6.74 -4.16
N MET A 77 12.63 5.88 -3.14
CA MET A 77 12.26 4.48 -3.25
C MET A 77 10.76 4.34 -3.51
N PHE A 78 9.92 5.13 -2.83
CA PHE A 78 8.49 5.15 -3.10
C PHE A 78 8.18 5.52 -4.55
N GLU A 79 8.79 6.60 -5.08
CA GLU A 79 8.65 7.00 -6.49
C GLU A 79 9.06 5.87 -7.44
N LEU A 80 10.19 5.21 -7.17
CA LEU A 80 10.72 4.13 -8.01
C LEU A 80 9.77 2.92 -8.04
N LEU A 81 9.29 2.47 -6.89
CA LEU A 81 8.36 1.33 -6.79
C LEU A 81 7.00 1.68 -7.40
N LEU A 82 6.53 2.90 -7.19
CA LEU A 82 5.29 3.40 -7.77
C LEU A 82 5.37 3.48 -9.30
N GLU A 83 6.47 3.97 -9.86
CA GLU A 83 6.65 4.05 -11.31
C GLU A 83 6.75 2.65 -11.94
N ASP A 84 7.45 1.70 -11.30
CA ASP A 84 7.45 0.30 -11.75
C ASP A 84 6.04 -0.31 -11.73
N PHE A 85 5.26 -0.07 -10.67
CA PHE A 85 3.87 -0.49 -10.60
C PHE A 85 3.04 0.09 -11.76
N ILE A 86 3.17 1.39 -11.99
CA ILE A 86 2.48 2.10 -13.08
C ILE A 86 2.89 1.54 -14.46
N GLN A 87 4.16 1.18 -14.65
CA GLN A 87 4.64 0.61 -15.92
C GLN A 87 4.09 -0.79 -16.17
N LYS A 88 3.96 -1.61 -15.13
CA LYS A 88 3.38 -2.96 -15.19
C LYS A 88 1.86 -2.93 -15.32
N HIS A 89 1.22 -1.87 -14.83
CA HIS A 89 -0.23 -1.68 -14.95
C HIS A 89 -0.64 -1.39 -16.40
N LYS A 90 -1.77 -1.95 -16.82
CA LYS A 90 -2.31 -1.73 -18.17
C LYS A 90 -2.91 -0.31 -18.25
N LYS A 91 -2.68 0.39 -19.36
CA LYS A 91 -3.02 1.82 -19.51
C LYS A 91 -4.38 2.05 -20.19
N ASP A 92 -5.29 1.09 -20.12
CA ASP A 92 -6.59 1.14 -20.77
C ASP A 92 -7.60 2.04 -20.03
N LYS A 93 -7.33 2.39 -18.76
CA LYS A 93 -8.24 3.16 -17.91
C LYS A 93 -7.46 4.13 -17.02
N PRO A 94 -8.13 5.19 -16.52
CA PRO A 94 -7.57 6.03 -15.48
C PRO A 94 -7.23 5.20 -14.23
N LEU A 95 -6.05 5.42 -13.66
CA LEU A 95 -5.58 4.75 -12.46
C LEU A 95 -5.69 5.70 -11.27
N VAL A 96 -6.35 5.26 -10.19
CA VAL A 96 -6.46 6.00 -8.94
C VAL A 96 -5.82 5.18 -7.83
N ILE A 97 -4.82 5.75 -7.16
CA ILE A 97 -4.12 5.10 -6.05
C ILE A 97 -4.43 5.87 -4.77
N VAL A 98 -5.05 5.19 -3.83
CA VAL A 98 -5.38 5.71 -2.50
C VAL A 98 -4.19 5.48 -1.58
N LEU A 99 -3.70 6.55 -0.96
CA LEU A 99 -2.53 6.56 -0.08
C LEU A 99 -2.88 7.27 1.23
N ASP A 100 -2.18 6.95 2.30
CA ASP A 100 -2.20 7.79 3.51
C ASP A 100 -1.39 9.08 3.28
N ARG A 101 -1.24 9.91 4.32
CA ARG A 101 -0.49 11.18 4.25
C ARG A 101 0.89 11.06 4.90
N ALA A 102 1.59 9.94 4.74
CA ALA A 102 2.96 9.88 5.21
C ALA A 102 3.83 10.95 4.54
N ALA A 103 4.83 11.45 5.26
CA ALA A 103 5.67 12.58 4.80
C ALA A 103 6.41 12.26 3.50
N PHE A 104 6.77 10.99 3.28
CA PHE A 104 7.44 10.55 2.05
C PHE A 104 6.48 10.37 0.86
N HIS A 105 5.18 10.18 1.10
CA HIS A 105 4.14 10.20 0.06
C HIS A 105 3.82 11.62 -0.42
N TYR A 106 4.15 12.64 0.37
CA TYR A 106 3.78 14.03 0.11
C TYR A 106 4.94 15.01 0.35
N ASN A 107 6.00 14.89 -0.45
CA ASN A 107 7.10 15.85 -0.49
C ASN A 107 7.17 16.59 -1.85
N GLU A 108 8.08 17.56 -2.00
CA GLU A 108 8.20 18.36 -3.23
C GLU A 108 8.51 17.52 -4.47
N ARG A 109 9.28 16.45 -4.31
CA ARG A 109 9.62 15.49 -5.39
C ARG A 109 8.36 14.81 -5.90
N ILE A 110 7.58 14.21 -5.01
CA ILE A 110 6.30 13.57 -5.37
C ILE A 110 5.30 14.59 -5.91
N ARG A 111 5.23 15.80 -5.35
CA ARG A 111 4.34 16.87 -5.85
C ARG A 111 4.64 17.28 -7.29
N THR A 112 5.91 17.26 -7.68
CA THR A 112 6.32 17.51 -9.07
C THR A 112 5.83 16.38 -9.97
N ARG A 113 6.04 15.13 -9.57
CA ARG A 113 5.59 13.93 -10.31
C ARG A 113 4.08 13.80 -10.44
N ILE A 114 3.30 14.24 -9.44
CA ILE A 114 1.83 14.24 -9.51
C ILE A 114 1.30 14.96 -10.77
N LYS A 115 1.97 16.04 -11.22
CA LYS A 115 1.58 16.73 -12.45
C LYS A 115 1.80 15.87 -13.69
N GLU A 116 2.93 15.18 -13.76
CA GLU A 116 3.27 14.27 -14.86
C GLU A 116 2.34 13.05 -14.89
N TRP A 117 2.05 12.47 -13.72
CA TRP A 117 1.12 11.35 -13.59
C TRP A 117 -0.30 11.73 -13.98
N ARG A 118 -0.77 12.94 -13.64
CA ARG A 118 -2.10 13.42 -14.07
C ARG A 118 -2.24 13.49 -15.59
N ASN A 119 -1.18 13.89 -16.30
CA ASN A 119 -1.17 13.90 -17.78
C ASN A 119 -1.26 12.47 -18.36
N ARG A 120 -0.88 11.45 -17.59
CA ARG A 120 -0.99 10.03 -17.91
C ARG A 120 -2.27 9.38 -17.36
N GLN A 121 -3.24 10.18 -16.90
CA GLN A 121 -4.48 9.73 -16.27
C GLN A 121 -4.26 8.92 -14.97
N ILE A 122 -3.19 9.21 -14.24
CA ILE A 122 -2.86 8.60 -12.96
C ILE A 122 -3.08 9.64 -11.85
N TYR A 123 -3.83 9.24 -10.84
CA TYR A 123 -4.26 10.13 -9.76
C TYR A 123 -3.91 9.54 -8.40
N LEU A 124 -3.24 10.32 -7.56
CA LEU A 124 -3.02 9.99 -6.16
C LEU A 124 -4.13 10.63 -5.30
N GLN A 125 -4.88 9.79 -4.58
CA GLN A 125 -5.92 10.18 -3.66
C GLN A 125 -5.44 10.01 -2.22
N PHE A 126 -5.02 11.11 -1.59
CA PHE A 126 -4.55 11.10 -0.21
C PHE A 126 -5.72 11.06 0.77
N LEU A 127 -5.65 10.14 1.74
CA LEU A 127 -6.58 10.03 2.86
C LEU A 127 -6.32 11.14 3.90
N PRO A 128 -7.30 11.47 4.74
CA PRO A 128 -7.06 12.30 5.92
C PRO A 128 -6.11 11.58 6.89
N ALA A 129 -5.39 12.35 7.71
CA ALA A 129 -4.50 11.79 8.72
C ALA A 129 -5.29 10.92 9.71
N TYR A 130 -4.67 9.83 10.17
CA TYR A 130 -5.24 8.90 11.16
C TYR A 130 -6.58 8.28 10.74
N SER A 131 -6.74 7.91 9.47
CA SER A 131 -7.94 7.19 8.97
C SER A 131 -7.63 5.83 8.33
N PRO A 132 -6.92 4.92 9.04
CA PRO A 132 -6.59 3.59 8.54
C PRO A 132 -7.82 2.74 8.18
N GLU A 133 -8.97 2.99 8.80
CA GLU A 133 -10.25 2.33 8.51
C GLU A 133 -10.75 2.57 7.08
N LEU A 134 -10.24 3.59 6.39
CA LEU A 134 -10.55 3.87 4.99
C LEU A 134 -9.62 3.15 4.01
N ASN A 135 -8.48 2.64 4.49
CA ASN A 135 -7.49 1.98 3.66
C ASN A 135 -7.67 0.45 3.75
N ILE A 136 -8.17 -0.18 2.69
CA ILE A 136 -8.52 -1.62 2.71
C ILE A 136 -7.30 -2.50 2.95
N ILE A 137 -6.13 -2.07 2.50
CA ILE A 137 -4.88 -2.79 2.65
C ILE A 137 -4.51 -3.01 4.13
N GLU A 138 -4.96 -2.14 5.05
CA GLU A 138 -4.79 -2.34 6.49
C GLU A 138 -5.48 -3.63 6.98
N VAL A 139 -6.60 -4.01 6.37
CA VAL A 139 -7.27 -5.29 6.65
C VAL A 139 -6.43 -6.46 6.14
N VAL A 140 -5.80 -6.31 4.97
CA VAL A 140 -4.87 -7.30 4.41
C VAL A 140 -3.68 -7.47 5.36
N TRP A 141 -3.08 -6.38 5.81
CA TRP A 141 -1.97 -6.41 6.77
C TRP A 141 -2.35 -7.02 8.11
N LYS A 142 -3.52 -6.72 8.67
CA LYS A 142 -4.02 -7.37 9.88
C LYS A 142 -4.14 -8.88 9.70
N HIS A 143 -4.69 -9.34 8.58
CA HIS A 143 -4.79 -10.77 8.28
C HIS A 143 -3.43 -11.43 8.06
N CYS A 144 -2.53 -10.81 7.31
CA CYS A 144 -1.18 -11.33 7.08
C CYS A 144 -0.42 -11.43 8.41
N LYS A 145 -0.35 -10.37 9.21
CA LYS A 145 0.34 -10.37 10.49
C LYS A 145 -0.22 -11.40 11.48
N HIS A 146 -1.53 -11.65 11.45
CA HIS A 146 -2.15 -12.67 12.31
C HIS A 146 -1.88 -14.11 11.82
N ARG A 147 -1.79 -14.35 10.51
CA ARG A 147 -1.58 -15.71 9.96
C ARG A 147 -0.12 -16.08 9.76
N TRP A 148 0.78 -15.09 9.71
CA TRP A 148 2.18 -15.29 9.35
C TRP A 148 2.97 -16.19 10.32
N LEU A 149 2.59 -16.23 11.60
CA LEU A 149 3.24 -17.06 12.61
C LEU A 149 2.45 -18.32 12.96
N SER A 150 1.94 -19.00 11.94
CA SER A 150 1.41 -20.36 12.11
C SER A 150 2.59 -21.32 12.27
N PHE A 151 3.05 -21.55 13.50
CA PHE A 151 3.95 -22.66 13.77
C PHE A 151 3.21 -23.95 13.36
N LYS A 152 3.81 -24.73 12.46
CA LYS A 152 3.41 -26.13 12.29
C LYS A 152 4.06 -26.90 13.43
N ASP A 153 3.23 -27.61 14.20
CA ASP A 153 3.67 -28.60 15.18
C ASP A 153 4.59 -29.66 14.53
#